data_AF-A0A7J7H0J6-F1
#
_entry.id   AF-A0A7J7H0J6-F1
#
_cell.length_a   1.000
_cell.length_b   1.000
_cell.length_c   1.000
_cell.angle_alpha   90.00
_cell.angle_beta   90.00
_cell.angle_gamma   90.00
#
_symmetry.space_group_name_H-M   'P 1'
#
loop_
_entity.id
_entity.type
_entity.pdbx_description
1 polymer ?
#
loop_
_entity_poly.entity_id
_entity_poly.type
_entity_poly.pdbx_seq_one_letter_code
_entity_poly.pdbx_strand_id
1 'polypeptide(L)'
;METQTHVVLVPFIAFGHMMPFYELSLVLAKAGIRVSYVSTPRNIQRLPQLPPELLSLVTFVQIPLPSLGSNLLPEGAEATIDITADKMGHLKAAFDLLKQPFKQFVAEKSSD
;
A
#
# COMPACT_ATOMS: atom_id res chain seq x y z
N MET A 1 2.22 -22.45 -20.43
CA MET A 1 2.72 -21.13 -20.01
C MET A 1 3.03 -21.24 -18.54
N GLU A 2 4.27 -20.95 -18.12
CA GLU A 2 4.59 -20.94 -16.69
C GLU A 2 3.82 -19.80 -16.01
N THR A 3 3.14 -20.11 -14.91
CA THR A 3 2.49 -19.12 -14.05
C THR A 3 3.58 -18.31 -13.37
N GLN A 4 3.81 -17.08 -13.82
CA GLN A 4 4.78 -16.18 -13.18
C GLN A 4 4.23 -15.73 -11.82
N THR A 5 4.93 -16.09 -10.74
CA THR A 5 4.57 -15.69 -9.37
C THR A 5 4.41 -14.18 -9.25
N HIS A 6 3.29 -13.75 -8.67
CA HIS A 6 2.96 -12.35 -8.39
C HIS A 6 2.60 -12.20 -6.91
N VAL A 7 3.31 -11.31 -6.21
CA VAL A 7 3.11 -11.02 -4.79
C VAL A 7 2.44 -9.66 -4.62
N VAL A 8 1.44 -9.59 -3.76
CA VAL A 8 0.82 -8.33 -3.32
C VAL A 8 1.33 -8.00 -1.92
N LEU A 9 1.88 -6.80 -1.76
CA LEU A 9 2.36 -6.27 -0.49
C LEU A 9 1.42 -5.16 -0.01
N VAL A 10 0.90 -5.28 1.20
CA VAL A 10 -0.03 -4.33 1.83
C VAL A 10 0.48 -4.01 3.24
N PRO A 11 1.49 -3.14 3.38
CA PRO A 11 2.00 -2.75 4.69
C PRO A 11 1.00 -1.89 5.45
N PHE A 12 1.09 -1.94 6.79
CA PHE A 12 0.43 -0.94 7.62
C PHE A 12 0.99 0.47 7.31
N ILE A 13 0.13 1.47 7.38
CA ILE A 13 0.39 2.89 7.03
C ILE A 13 1.24 3.63 8.08
N ALA A 14 2.35 3.03 8.48
CA ALA A 14 3.39 3.60 9.32
C ALA A 14 4.75 3.37 8.65
N PHE A 15 5.65 4.35 8.67
CA PHE A 15 6.93 4.26 7.96
C PHE A 15 7.81 3.09 8.40
N GLY A 16 7.72 2.69 9.68
CA GLY A 16 8.39 1.49 10.19
C GLY A 16 7.92 0.18 9.55
N HIS A 17 6.77 0.16 8.88
CA HIS A 17 6.29 -0.98 8.08
C HIS A 17 6.42 -0.71 6.58
N MET A 18 6.13 0.51 6.13
CA MET A 18 6.18 0.87 4.71
C MET A 18 7.59 0.76 4.12
N MET A 19 8.61 1.28 4.81
CA MET A 19 9.98 1.25 4.28
C MET A 19 10.55 -0.17 4.17
N PRO A 20 10.41 -1.05 5.19
CA PRO A 20 10.83 -2.45 5.02
C PRO A 20 10.10 -3.19 3.91
N PHE A 21 8.80 -2.93 3.72
CA PHE A 21 8.04 -3.54 2.63
C PHE A 21 8.45 -2.97 1.26
N TYR A 22 8.84 -1.71 1.20
CA TYR A 22 9.42 -1.12 -0.02
C TYR A 22 10.72 -1.84 -0.37
N GLU A 23 11.65 -1.99 0.56
CA GLU A 23 12.89 -2.75 0.33
C GLU A 23 12.62 -4.21 -0.06
N LEU A 24 11.66 -4.86 0.61
CA LEU A 24 11.22 -6.20 0.26
C LEU A 24 10.71 -6.27 -1.19
N SER A 25 9.95 -5.27 -1.65
CA SER A 25 9.48 -5.21 -3.03
C SER A 25 10.63 -5.18 -4.03
N LEU A 26 11.72 -4.47 -3.72
CA LEU A 26 12.90 -4.39 -4.58
C LEU A 26 13.64 -5.72 -4.62
N VAL A 27 13.80 -6.38 -3.46
CA VAL A 27 14.46 -7.69 -3.36
C VAL A 27 13.69 -8.76 -4.12
N LEU A 28 12.36 -8.82 -3.98
CA LEU A 28 11.51 -9.75 -4.73
C LEU A 28 11.58 -9.49 -6.24
N ALA A 29 11.53 -8.23 -6.66
CA ALA A 29 11.64 -7.87 -8.06
C ALA A 29 13.01 -8.23 -8.65
N LYS A 30 14.11 -8.03 -7.91
CA LYS A 30 15.45 -8.47 -8.33
C LYS A 30 15.55 -10.00 -8.48
N ALA A 31 14.69 -10.76 -7.80
CA ALA A 31 14.56 -12.20 -7.97
C ALA A 31 13.59 -12.60 -9.11
N GLY A 32 13.10 -11.65 -9.91
CA GLY A 32 12.18 -11.89 -11.04
C GLY A 32 10.70 -12.01 -10.67
N ILE A 33 10.34 -11.76 -9.41
CA ILE A 33 8.96 -11.86 -8.93
C ILE A 33 8.24 -10.53 -9.20
N ARG A 34 7.03 -10.59 -9.79
CA ARG A 34 6.20 -9.38 -9.93
C ARG A 34 5.65 -8.98 -8.57
N VAL A 35 5.63 -7.70 -8.28
CA VAL A 35 5.15 -7.14 -7.01
C VAL A 35 4.14 -6.03 -7.26
N SER A 36 3.00 -6.11 -6.57
CA SER A 36 2.12 -4.95 -6.39
C SER A 36 2.26 -4.46 -4.96
N TYR A 37 2.85 -3.27 -4.80
CA TYR A 37 2.92 -2.60 -3.51
C TYR A 37 1.71 -1.68 -3.36
N VAL A 38 0.81 -2.03 -2.45
CA VAL A 38 -0.45 -1.35 -2.21
C VAL A 38 -0.30 -0.38 -1.05
N SER A 39 -0.65 0.88 -1.26
CA SER A 39 -0.78 1.87 -0.18
C SER A 39 -1.73 2.99 -0.61
N THR A 40 -1.87 4.01 0.23
CA THR A 40 -2.71 5.17 -0.04
C THR A 40 -1.97 6.22 -0.88
N PRO A 41 -2.66 7.11 -1.61
CA PRO A 41 -2.02 8.05 -2.55
C PRO A 41 -0.91 8.90 -1.94
N ARG A 42 -1.13 9.50 -0.77
CA ARG A 42 -0.14 10.35 -0.10
C ARG A 42 1.05 9.53 0.40
N ASN A 43 0.83 8.27 0.79
CA ASN A 43 1.91 7.39 1.21
C ASN A 43 2.76 6.91 0.02
N ILE A 44 2.16 6.63 -1.14
CA ILE A 44 2.92 6.34 -2.36
C ILE A 44 3.79 7.54 -2.76
N GLN A 45 3.27 8.76 -2.66
CA GLN A 45 4.06 9.98 -2.93
C GLN A 45 5.24 10.18 -1.96
N ARG A 46 5.18 9.58 -0.76
CA ARG A 46 6.24 9.65 0.26
C ARG A 46 7.32 8.58 0.07
N LEU A 47 7.09 7.58 -0.78
CA LEU A 47 8.08 6.54 -1.05
C LEU A 47 9.15 7.03 -2.02
N PRO A 48 10.37 6.47 -1.96
CA PRO A 48 11.36 6.66 -3.00
C PRO A 48 10.82 6.21 -4.36
N GLN A 49 11.32 6.84 -5.42
CA GLN A 49 11.04 6.39 -6.78
C GLN A 49 11.69 5.03 -7.03
N LEU A 50 11.00 4.20 -7.80
CA LEU A 50 11.51 2.89 -8.18
C LEU A 50 12.74 3.03 -9.10
N PRO A 51 13.76 2.18 -8.94
CA PRO A 51 14.85 2.08 -9.91
C PRO A 51 14.29 1.74 -11.31
N PRO A 52 14.76 2.39 -12.39
CA PRO A 52 14.24 2.18 -13.74
C PRO A 52 14.20 0.71 -14.18
N GLU A 53 15.18 -0.08 -13.76
CA GLU A 53 15.30 -1.50 -14.09
C GLU A 53 14.22 -2.38 -13.43
N LEU A 54 13.54 -1.89 -12.39
CA LEU A 54 12.49 -2.63 -11.66
C LEU A 54 11.08 -2.15 -12.01
N LEU A 55 10.91 -1.12 -12.86
CA LEU A 55 9.60 -0.56 -13.20
C LEU A 55 8.64 -1.57 -13.87
N SER A 56 9.18 -2.59 -14.55
CA SER A 56 8.38 -3.66 -15.16
C SER A 56 7.93 -4.73 -14.18
N LEU A 57 8.53 -4.78 -12.98
CA LEU A 57 8.30 -5.82 -11.98
C LEU A 57 7.61 -5.29 -10.72
N VAL A 58 7.82 -4.03 -10.34
CA VAL A 58 7.13 -3.41 -9.19
C VAL A 58 6.12 -2.39 -9.68
N THR A 59 4.88 -2.54 -9.23
CA THR A 59 3.81 -1.57 -9.47
C THR A 59 3.32 -1.00 -8.15
N PHE A 60 3.32 0.32 -8.03
CA PHE A 60 2.63 1.02 -6.95
C PHE A 60 1.14 1.10 -7.24
N VAL A 61 0.35 0.54 -6.33
CA VAL A 61 -1.12 0.51 -6.40
C VAL A 61 -1.66 1.47 -5.35
N GLN A 62 -2.35 2.49 -5.80
CA GLN A 62 -2.94 3.51 -4.95
C GLN A 62 -4.40 3.17 -4.65
N ILE A 63 -4.73 2.94 -3.38
CA ILE A 63 -6.12 2.79 -2.92
C ILE A 63 -6.42 3.96 -1.97
N PRO A 64 -7.35 4.86 -2.32
CA PRO A 64 -7.73 5.96 -1.43
C PRO A 64 -8.17 5.47 -0.06
N LEU A 65 -7.69 6.12 1.00
CA LEU A 65 -8.10 5.80 2.37
C LEU A 65 -9.57 6.19 2.56
N PRO A 66 -10.46 5.24 2.91
CA PRO A 66 -11.87 5.57 3.12
C PRO A 66 -12.06 6.52 4.30
N SER A 67 -12.95 7.50 4.12
CA SER A 67 -13.32 8.43 5.20
C SER A 67 -14.26 7.74 6.20
N LEU A 68 -14.06 8.02 7.50
CA LEU A 68 -14.92 7.56 8.58
C LEU A 68 -16.06 8.53 8.95
N GLY A 69 -16.24 9.59 8.16
CA GLY A 69 -17.11 10.72 8.49
C GLY A 69 -16.31 11.98 8.86
N SER A 70 -17.00 13.10 9.07
CA SER A 70 -16.34 14.39 9.31
C SER A 70 -15.60 14.42 10.66
N ASN A 71 -14.41 15.04 10.65
CA ASN A 71 -13.59 15.43 11.82
C ASN A 71 -12.91 14.34 12.66
N LEU A 72 -12.97 13.05 12.29
CA LEU A 72 -12.28 11.99 13.05
C LEU A 72 -10.76 11.94 12.78
N LEU A 73 -10.35 12.31 11.57
CA LEU A 73 -8.95 12.41 11.16
C LEU A 73 -8.69 13.81 10.58
N PRO A 74 -7.47 14.37 10.74
CA PRO A 74 -7.06 15.55 10.01
C PRO A 74 -7.19 15.34 8.49
N GLU A 75 -7.43 16.43 7.76
CA GLU A 75 -7.53 16.36 6.29
C GLU A 75 -6.23 15.81 5.68
N GLY A 76 -6.38 14.80 4.81
CA GLY A 76 -5.27 14.12 4.17
C GLY A 76 -4.40 13.28 5.10
N ALA A 77 -4.81 13.01 6.34
CA ALA A 77 -4.09 12.11 7.23
C ALA A 77 -4.19 10.67 6.73
N GLU A 78 -3.08 10.14 6.23
CA GLU A 78 -3.01 8.80 5.64
C GLU A 78 -1.96 7.92 6.31
N ALA A 79 -1.17 8.43 7.25
CA ALA A 79 -0.20 7.66 8.00
C ALA A 79 -0.14 8.06 9.48
N THR A 80 0.51 7.22 10.29
CA THR A 80 0.68 7.46 11.73
C THR A 80 1.42 8.75 12.06
N ILE A 81 2.23 9.27 11.12
CA ILE A 81 2.94 10.56 11.29
C ILE A 81 2.01 11.77 11.14
N ASP A 82 0.83 11.60 10.54
CA ASP A 82 -0.14 12.68 10.30
C ASP A 82 -1.07 12.92 11.49
N ILE A 83 -0.94 12.12 12.56
CA ILE A 83 -1.89 12.07 13.66
C ILE A 83 -1.22 12.06 15.03
N THR A 84 -1.99 12.45 16.04
CA THR A 84 -1.69 12.26 17.45
C THR A 84 -2.14 10.87 17.93
N ALA A 85 -1.59 10.40 19.06
CA ALA A 85 -1.82 9.04 19.56
C ALA A 85 -3.30 8.71 19.82
N ASP A 86 -4.10 9.69 20.25
CA ASP A 86 -5.54 9.57 20.48
C ASP A 86 -6.33 9.25 19.20
N LYS A 87 -5.81 9.58 18.02
CA LYS A 87 -6.47 9.31 16.73
C LYS A 87 -6.05 7.98 16.09
N MET A 88 -5.18 7.22 16.73
CA MET A 88 -4.70 5.92 16.21
C MET A 88 -5.85 4.94 15.97
N GLY A 89 -6.87 4.94 16.84
CA GLY A 89 -8.07 4.11 16.65
C GLY A 89 -8.83 4.46 15.38
N HIS A 90 -9.00 5.75 15.08
CA HIS A 90 -9.64 6.20 13.85
C HIS A 90 -8.81 5.87 12.61
N LEU A 91 -7.49 6.02 12.66
CA LEU A 91 -6.64 5.66 11.53
C LEU A 91 -6.71 4.16 11.22
N LYS A 92 -6.71 3.31 12.26
CA LYS A 92 -6.89 1.86 12.11
C LYS A 92 -8.26 1.51 11.53
N ALA A 93 -9.33 2.11 12.03
CA ALA A 93 -10.67 1.89 11.50
C ALA A 93 -10.79 2.32 10.02
N ALA A 94 -10.15 3.43 9.62
CA ALA A 94 -10.10 3.86 8.23
C ALA A 94 -9.31 2.87 7.37
N PHE A 95 -8.18 2.37 7.88
CA PHE A 95 -7.37 1.34 7.22
C PHE A 95 -8.15 0.03 7.05
N ASP A 96 -8.94 -0.40 8.04
CA ASP A 96 -9.76 -1.62 7.96
C ASP A 96 -10.82 -1.54 6.85
N LEU A 97 -11.33 -0.34 6.54
CA LEU A 97 -12.24 -0.12 5.43
C LEU A 97 -11.59 -0.35 4.05
N LEU A 98 -10.25 -0.35 3.95
CA LEU A 98 -9.55 -0.75 2.72
C LEU A 98 -9.83 -2.20 2.33
N LYS A 99 -10.35 -3.03 3.24
CA LYS A 99 -10.68 -4.44 2.96
C LYS A 99 -11.54 -4.61 1.70
N GLN A 100 -12.54 -3.75 1.48
CA GLN A 100 -13.41 -3.87 0.31
C GLN A 100 -12.71 -3.49 -1.00
N PRO A 101 -12.11 -2.29 -1.16
CA PRO A 101 -11.38 -1.96 -2.37
C PRO A 101 -10.17 -2.87 -2.60
N PHE A 102 -9.52 -3.37 -1.54
CA PHE A 102 -8.44 -4.36 -1.67
C PHE A 102 -8.95 -5.69 -2.22
N LYS A 103 -10.10 -6.19 -1.76
CA LYS A 103 -10.72 -7.40 -2.33
C LYS A 103 -11.04 -7.23 -3.80
N GLN A 104 -11.57 -6.08 -4.19
CA GLN A 104 -11.84 -5.77 -5.59
C GLN A 104 -10.54 -5.78 -6.41
N PHE A 105 -9.50 -5.10 -5.93
CA PHE A 105 -8.18 -5.10 -6.56
C PHE A 105 -7.63 -6.53 -6.75
N VAL A 106 -7.70 -7.37 -5.73
CA VAL A 106 -7.22 -8.76 -5.82
C VAL A 106 -8.04 -9.54 -6.85
N ALA A 107 -9.38 -9.42 -6.83
CA ALA A 107 -10.24 -10.10 -7.80
C ALA A 107 -9.93 -9.69 -9.26
N GLU A 108 -9.60 -8.42 -9.51
CA GLU A 108 -9.21 -7.91 -10.82
C GLU A 108 -7.82 -8.37 -11.28
N LYS A 109 -6.89 -8.64 -10.35
CA LYS A 109 -5.51 -9.08 -10.65
C LYS A 109 -5.32 -10.59 -10.65
N SER A 110 -6.17 -11.31 -9.93
CA SER A 110 -6.18 -12.77 -9.83
C SER A 110 -7.17 -13.40 -10.81
N SER A 111 -7.46 -12.76 -11.94
CA SER A 111 -8.26 -13.36 -13.01
C SER A 111 -7.50 -14.55 -13.60
N ASP A 112 -7.74 -15.71 -13.02
CA ASP A 112 -7.66 -17.04 -13.65
C ASP A 112 -8.66 -17.13 -14.83
#